data_AF-A0A3Q2DXH6-F1
#
_entry.id   AF-A0A3Q2DXH6-F1
#
_cell.length_a   1.000
_cell.length_b   1.000
_cell.length_c   1.000
_cell.angle_alpha   90.00
_cell.angle_beta   90.00
_cell.angle_gamma   90.00
#
_symmetry.space_group_name_H-M   'P 1'
#
loop_
_entity.id
_entity.type
_entity.pdbx_description
1 polymer ?
#
loop_
_entity_poly.entity_id
_entity_poly.type
_entity_poly.pdbx_seq_one_letter_code
_entity_poly.pdbx_strand_id
1 'polypeptide(L)'
;MTSGREALKRVRLGTPPGLHPSADPYIHPSLFLSESRNTTSKTEMNQQRQSSEKLVLDFKEDTALTEMMRLRVSSLQKTGQKRQDGERLLLPYEAVYRLDFPVQELNFSRWYFSLSGHGRVTITGISQHWTPDLTNLMTRQLLEPIGTFWRNAEDPEESPLKWLEADMQEFGERIAELAKVRKVMYFLFAFKDGSTAANLSCTIEFTPEK
;
A
#
# COMPACT_ATOMS: atom_id res chain seq x y z
N MET A 1 -29.55 -1.29 44.08
CA MET A 1 -29.74 -0.19 45.05
C MET A 1 -28.73 0.90 44.73
N THR A 2 -29.15 2.18 44.81
CA THR A 2 -28.33 3.42 44.99
C THR A 2 -26.98 3.55 44.25
N SER A 3 -26.80 4.53 43.36
CA SER A 3 -26.58 5.96 43.66
C SER A 3 -25.33 6.20 44.54
N GLY A 4 -24.43 7.14 44.24
CA GLY A 4 -24.44 8.19 43.21
C GLY A 4 -23.13 9.00 43.21
N ARG A 5 -23.14 10.17 42.57
CA ARG A 5 -21.98 11.09 42.47
C ARG A 5 -21.48 11.54 43.84
N GLU A 6 -20.17 11.78 43.96
CA GLU A 6 -19.63 12.87 44.79
C GLU A 6 -18.40 13.50 44.12
N ALA A 7 -18.28 14.81 44.32
CA ALA A 7 -17.08 15.60 44.11
C ALA A 7 -17.09 16.66 45.21
N LEU A 8 -15.97 16.95 45.89
CA LEU A 8 -15.70 18.29 46.48
C LEU A 8 -14.32 18.46 47.17
N LYS A 9 -13.89 19.73 47.19
CA LYS A 9 -13.13 20.47 48.23
C LYS A 9 -11.64 20.17 48.55
N ARG A 10 -10.82 21.18 48.21
CA ARG A 10 -9.94 22.00 49.10
C ARG A 10 -9.82 21.57 50.58
N VAL A 11 -8.61 21.74 51.15
CA VAL A 11 -8.26 22.78 52.17
C VAL A 11 -6.73 22.87 52.39
N ARG A 12 -6.25 24.01 52.94
CA ARG A 12 -4.83 24.35 53.20
C ARG A 12 -4.38 24.07 54.64
N LEU A 13 -3.06 23.94 54.84
CA LEU A 13 -2.20 24.44 55.95
C LEU A 13 -0.72 24.29 55.49
N GLY A 14 0.32 24.98 56.00
CA GLY A 14 0.43 26.00 57.06
C GLY A 14 1.66 26.93 56.87
N THR A 15 2.43 27.20 57.93
CA THR A 15 3.56 28.18 58.06
C THR A 15 4.42 27.83 59.31
N PRO A 16 5.49 28.56 59.75
CA PRO A 16 6.46 29.53 59.16
C PRO A 16 7.93 29.15 59.56
N PRO A 17 8.91 30.01 59.96
CA PRO A 17 9.26 31.43 59.68
C PRO A 17 10.75 31.66 59.27
N GLY A 18 11.19 32.92 59.04
CA GLY A 18 12.57 33.34 59.44
C GLY A 18 13.38 34.27 58.51
N LEU A 19 13.33 35.57 58.80
CA LEU A 19 14.45 36.57 58.80
C LEU A 19 15.48 36.62 57.63
N HIS A 20 15.51 37.76 56.95
CA HIS A 20 16.60 38.21 56.09
C HIS A 20 17.14 39.55 56.62
N PRO A 21 18.44 39.70 56.93
CA PRO A 21 19.09 41.00 57.07
C PRO A 21 19.85 41.39 55.79
N SER A 22 20.18 42.68 55.70
CA SER A 22 21.03 43.29 54.67
C SER A 22 22.29 43.83 55.36
N ALA A 23 23.47 43.57 54.78
CA ALA A 23 24.68 44.41 54.91
C ALA A 23 25.80 43.88 53.99
N ASP A 24 26.49 44.79 53.31
CA ASP A 24 27.82 44.55 52.70
C ASP A 24 28.87 44.21 53.77
N PRO A 25 30.01 43.62 53.37
CA PRO A 25 31.22 44.44 53.45
C PRO A 25 32.21 44.28 52.29
N TYR A 26 32.80 45.41 51.87
CA TYR A 26 34.03 45.47 51.10
C TYR A 26 35.22 44.95 51.95
N ILE A 27 35.95 43.92 51.50
CA ILE A 27 37.43 43.79 51.65
C ILE A 27 38.01 42.99 50.45
N HIS A 28 39.07 43.51 49.86
CA HIS A 28 40.02 42.89 48.91
C HIS A 28 41.42 42.90 49.60
N PRO A 29 42.51 42.32 49.08
CA PRO A 29 42.74 41.14 48.23
C PRO A 29 43.64 40.07 48.91
N SER A 30 43.58 38.80 48.47
CA SER A 30 44.79 37.94 48.46
C SER A 30 44.67 36.62 47.67
N LEU A 31 45.58 36.49 46.69
CA LEU A 31 46.39 35.29 46.37
C LEU A 31 45.73 33.94 45.92
N PHE A 32 46.23 33.52 44.74
CA PHE A 32 46.67 32.15 44.39
C PHE A 32 45.68 31.05 43.89
N LEU A 33 45.81 30.80 42.57
CA LEU A 33 46.14 29.51 41.92
C LEU A 33 45.08 28.39 41.72
N SER A 34 45.38 27.54 40.71
CA SER A 34 44.71 26.29 40.26
C SER A 34 43.31 26.48 39.63
N GLU A 35 43.06 26.06 38.37
CA GLU A 35 42.92 24.67 37.83
C GLU A 35 41.70 23.91 38.41
N SER A 36 40.96 23.07 37.69
CA SER A 36 40.92 22.71 36.25
C SER A 36 39.61 21.93 35.94
N ARG A 37 39.01 22.20 34.76
CA ARG A 37 38.28 21.27 33.83
C ARG A 37 37.08 20.39 34.28
N ASN A 38 36.35 19.96 33.24
CA ASN A 38 35.40 18.83 33.14
C ASN A 38 34.00 19.04 33.77
N THR A 39 32.89 18.56 33.19
CA THR A 39 32.67 17.67 32.01
C THR A 39 31.26 17.83 31.41
N THR A 40 30.97 17.12 30.30
CA THR A 40 29.62 16.76 29.77
C THR A 40 28.78 17.90 29.17
N SER A 41 27.90 17.70 28.18
CA SER A 41 27.34 16.45 27.62
C SER A 41 27.00 16.54 26.12
N LYS A 42 26.72 15.36 25.55
CA LYS A 42 26.23 15.08 24.19
C LYS A 42 25.05 15.97 23.74
N THR A 43 25.10 16.41 22.47
CA THR A 43 23.95 16.77 21.64
C THR A 43 24.15 16.02 20.31
N GLU A 44 23.51 14.87 20.11
CA GLU A 44 22.26 14.77 19.34
C GLU A 44 22.36 15.40 17.94
N MET A 45 23.07 14.73 17.02
CA MET A 45 22.85 14.93 15.59
C MET A 45 22.88 13.61 14.81
N ASN A 46 21.87 13.48 13.95
CA ASN A 46 21.78 12.58 12.81
C ASN A 46 21.53 11.07 13.03
N GLN A 47 20.35 10.74 13.57
CA GLN A 47 19.53 9.68 12.96
C GLN A 47 18.54 10.29 11.98
N GLN A 48 19.03 10.67 10.79
CA GLN A 48 18.16 10.78 9.63
C GLN A 48 17.61 9.39 9.31
N ARG A 49 16.39 9.11 9.80
CA ARG A 49 15.55 8.09 9.18
C ARG A 49 15.32 8.55 7.75
N GLN A 50 16.09 8.02 6.81
CA GLN A 50 15.70 8.04 5.40
C GLN A 50 14.31 7.41 5.31
N SER A 51 13.30 8.24 5.13
CA SER A 51 12.00 7.79 4.65
C SER A 51 12.21 7.26 3.24
N SER A 52 12.36 5.95 3.11
CA SER A 52 12.16 5.26 1.84
C SER A 52 10.75 5.60 1.38
N GLU A 53 10.66 6.44 0.35
CA GLU A 53 9.41 7.02 -0.13
C GLU A 53 8.49 5.90 -0.60
N LYS A 54 7.27 5.84 -0.03
CA LYS A 54 6.28 4.83 -0.40
C LYS A 54 5.73 5.16 -1.78
N LEU A 55 5.78 4.17 -2.67
CA LEU A 55 5.23 4.27 -4.02
C LEU A 55 3.88 3.56 -4.05
N VAL A 56 2.80 4.33 -4.10
CA VAL A 56 1.46 3.80 -4.36
C VAL A 56 1.20 3.89 -5.87
N LEU A 57 0.93 2.75 -6.50
CA LEU A 57 0.74 2.63 -7.94
C LEU A 57 -0.69 2.20 -8.27
N ASP A 58 -1.34 2.95 -9.16
CA ASP A 58 -2.69 2.68 -9.65
C ASP A 58 -2.67 1.69 -10.83
N PHE A 59 -3.60 0.74 -10.83
CA PHE A 59 -3.88 -0.07 -12.01
C PHE A 59 -4.66 0.74 -13.03
N LYS A 60 -4.08 0.96 -14.21
CA LYS A 60 -4.70 1.73 -15.31
C LYS A 60 -5.31 0.78 -16.31
N GLU A 61 -6.58 0.99 -16.68
CA GLU A 61 -7.21 0.21 -17.75
C GLU A 61 -6.52 0.52 -19.08
N ASP A 62 -6.10 -0.52 -19.81
CA ASP A 62 -5.60 -0.40 -21.17
C ASP A 62 -6.77 -0.71 -22.13
N THR A 63 -7.59 0.31 -22.37
CA THR A 63 -8.82 0.20 -23.17
C THR A 63 -8.54 -0.19 -24.62
N ALA A 64 -7.42 0.26 -25.18
CA ALA A 64 -7.00 -0.07 -26.54
C ALA A 64 -6.61 -1.56 -26.67
N LEU A 65 -5.81 -2.07 -25.72
CA LEU A 65 -5.45 -3.49 -25.68
C LEU A 65 -6.67 -4.37 -25.36
N THR A 66 -7.54 -3.93 -24.45
CA THR A 66 -8.82 -4.58 -24.15
C THR A 66 -9.67 -4.74 -25.41
N GLU A 67 -9.88 -3.66 -26.18
CA GLU A 67 -10.67 -3.71 -27.42
C GLU A 67 -9.99 -4.55 -28.51
N MET A 68 -8.67 -4.47 -28.67
CA MET A 68 -7.93 -5.35 -29.60
C MET A 68 -8.17 -6.83 -29.28
N MET A 69 -8.15 -7.22 -28.00
CA MET A 69 -8.45 -8.58 -27.57
C MET A 69 -9.94 -8.95 -27.78
N ARG A 70 -10.89 -8.03 -27.62
CA ARG A 70 -12.33 -8.27 -27.96
C ARG A 70 -12.55 -8.42 -29.46
N LEU A 71 -11.86 -7.63 -30.28
CA LEU A 71 -11.89 -7.73 -31.74
C LEU A 71 -11.31 -9.08 -32.22
N ARG A 72 -10.28 -9.61 -31.55
CA ARG A 72 -9.76 -10.96 -31.81
C ARG A 72 -10.84 -12.04 -31.62
N VAL A 73 -11.59 -12.00 -30.52
CA VAL A 73 -12.73 -12.92 -30.27
C VAL A 73 -13.80 -12.77 -31.35
N SER A 74 -14.20 -11.54 -31.63
CA SER A 74 -15.23 -11.22 -32.62
C SER A 74 -14.85 -11.64 -34.04
N SER A 75 -13.56 -11.53 -34.38
CA SER A 75 -13.02 -11.95 -35.68
C SER A 75 -13.10 -13.46 -35.86
N LEU A 76 -12.65 -14.24 -34.87
CA LEU A 76 -12.73 -15.71 -34.89
C LEU A 76 -14.18 -16.20 -35.03
N GLN A 77 -15.12 -15.57 -34.32
CA GLN A 77 -16.55 -15.89 -34.42
C GLN A 77 -17.10 -15.58 -35.82
N LYS A 78 -16.75 -14.43 -36.41
CA LYS A 78 -17.21 -14.02 -37.75
C LYS A 78 -16.62 -14.87 -38.87
N THR A 79 -15.36 -15.31 -38.76
CA THR A 79 -14.69 -16.11 -39.79
C THR A 79 -14.87 -17.62 -39.61
N GLY A 80 -15.44 -18.07 -38.50
CA GLY A 80 -15.54 -19.49 -38.14
C GLY A 80 -14.18 -20.14 -37.84
N GLN A 81 -13.10 -19.34 -37.73
CA GLN A 81 -11.77 -19.85 -37.46
C GLN A 81 -11.64 -20.29 -35.99
N LYS A 82 -10.88 -21.36 -35.77
CA LYS A 82 -10.46 -21.74 -34.41
C LYS A 82 -9.36 -20.81 -33.91
N ARG A 83 -9.38 -20.53 -32.61
CA ARG A 83 -8.23 -19.92 -31.90
C ARG A 83 -6.99 -20.83 -32.02
N GLN A 84 -5.81 -20.25 -31.84
CA GLN A 84 -4.57 -21.01 -31.70
C GLN A 84 -4.65 -21.92 -30.45
N ASP A 85 -3.92 -23.03 -30.46
CA ASP A 85 -3.91 -23.91 -29.28
C ASP A 85 -3.28 -23.19 -28.08
N GLY A 86 -3.88 -23.36 -26.90
CA GLY A 86 -3.53 -22.60 -25.70
C GLY A 86 -3.87 -21.10 -25.70
N GLU A 87 -4.47 -20.54 -26.76
CA GLU A 87 -4.80 -19.11 -26.85
C GLU A 87 -5.86 -18.67 -25.83
N ARG A 88 -5.52 -17.62 -25.06
CA ARG A 88 -6.37 -17.01 -24.04
C ARG A 88 -7.16 -15.86 -24.67
N LEU A 89 -8.37 -16.20 -25.12
CA LEU A 89 -9.37 -15.21 -25.52
C LEU A 89 -9.90 -14.46 -24.29
N LEU A 90 -10.06 -13.14 -24.40
CA LEU A 90 -10.62 -12.29 -23.34
C LEU A 90 -12.12 -12.57 -23.15
N LEU A 91 -12.58 -12.67 -21.91
CA LEU A 91 -13.98 -12.89 -21.60
C LEU A 91 -14.78 -11.56 -21.60
N PRO A 92 -16.11 -11.60 -21.78
CA PRO A 92 -16.93 -10.37 -21.85
C PRO A 92 -16.81 -9.48 -20.60
N TYR A 93 -16.63 -10.12 -19.44
CA TYR A 93 -16.51 -9.49 -18.13
C TYR A 93 -15.07 -9.21 -17.69
N GLU A 94 -14.10 -9.37 -18.60
CA GLU A 94 -12.70 -9.09 -18.34
C GLU A 94 -12.25 -7.82 -19.07
N ALA A 95 -11.35 -7.07 -18.45
CA ALA A 95 -10.62 -5.97 -19.07
C ALA A 95 -9.11 -6.10 -18.76
N VAL A 96 -8.29 -5.53 -19.64
CA VAL A 96 -6.83 -5.52 -19.48
C VAL A 96 -6.44 -4.27 -18.71
N TYR A 97 -5.67 -4.46 -17.65
CA TYR A 97 -5.06 -3.38 -16.87
C TYR A 97 -3.54 -3.45 -16.99
N ARG A 98 -2.88 -2.35 -16.70
CA ARG A 98 -1.43 -2.30 -16.57
C ARG A 98 -0.99 -1.53 -15.33
N LEU A 99 0.20 -1.86 -14.86
CA LEU A 99 0.91 -1.17 -13.81
C LEU A 99 2.21 -0.60 -14.41
N ASP A 100 2.39 0.72 -14.29
CA ASP A 100 3.59 1.41 -14.77
C ASP A 100 4.55 1.61 -13.58
N PHE A 101 5.72 0.95 -13.60
CA PHE A 101 6.71 1.02 -12.53
C PHE A 101 7.69 2.19 -12.75
N PRO A 102 7.75 3.21 -11.88
CA PRO A 102 8.68 4.33 -12.02
C PRO A 102 10.14 3.93 -11.72
N VAL A 103 10.32 2.97 -10.80
CA VAL A 103 11.59 2.29 -10.47
C VAL A 103 11.33 0.79 -10.39
N GLN A 104 12.36 -0.04 -10.56
CA GLN A 104 12.22 -1.48 -10.77
C GLN A 104 12.63 -2.34 -9.56
N GLU A 105 13.54 -1.83 -8.70
CA GLU A 105 13.91 -2.49 -7.44
C GLU A 105 12.93 -2.08 -6.35
N LEU A 106 12.01 -2.98 -6.00
CA LEU A 106 10.83 -2.70 -5.17
C LEU A 106 10.62 -3.82 -4.15
N ASN A 107 10.25 -3.46 -2.93
CA ASN A 107 9.66 -4.36 -1.93
C ASN A 107 8.16 -4.15 -1.88
N PHE A 108 7.37 -5.22 -1.99
CA PHE A 108 5.94 -5.17 -1.73
C PHE A 108 5.64 -4.75 -0.29
N SER A 109 4.64 -3.88 -0.10
CA SER A 109 4.26 -3.36 1.23
C SER A 109 2.82 -3.67 1.62
N ARG A 110 1.84 -3.44 0.73
CA ARG A 110 0.42 -3.83 0.91
C ARG A 110 -0.41 -3.57 -0.36
N TRP A 111 -1.59 -4.17 -0.40
CA TRP A 111 -2.68 -3.75 -1.28
C TRP A 111 -3.54 -2.68 -0.61
N TYR A 112 -4.08 -1.76 -1.40
CA TYR A 112 -5.26 -0.97 -1.06
C TYR A 112 -6.38 -1.37 -2.01
N PHE A 113 -7.50 -1.81 -1.45
CA PHE A 113 -8.62 -2.31 -2.23
C PHE A 113 -9.94 -1.91 -1.60
N SER A 114 -10.87 -1.38 -2.40
CA SER A 114 -12.26 -1.17 -2.01
C SER A 114 -13.22 -1.43 -3.16
N LEU A 115 -14.42 -1.86 -2.81
CA LEU A 115 -15.53 -2.15 -3.72
C LEU A 115 -16.80 -1.58 -3.07
N SER A 116 -17.55 -0.73 -3.77
CA SER A 116 -18.89 -0.30 -3.33
C SER A 116 -19.96 -1.27 -3.83
N GLY A 117 -20.98 -1.54 -3.01
CA GLY A 117 -21.92 -2.65 -3.24
C GLY A 117 -21.29 -4.05 -3.13
N HIS A 118 -21.98 -5.05 -3.66
CA HIS A 118 -21.53 -6.44 -3.69
C HIS A 118 -20.81 -6.79 -5.00
N GLY A 119 -20.14 -7.94 -5.02
CA GLY A 119 -19.51 -8.50 -6.21
C GLY A 119 -18.15 -9.11 -5.93
N ARG A 120 -17.52 -9.63 -6.99
CA ARG A 120 -16.22 -10.31 -6.94
C ARG A 120 -15.31 -9.77 -8.04
N VAL A 121 -14.08 -9.45 -7.69
CA VAL A 121 -13.03 -9.07 -8.63
C VAL A 121 -11.89 -10.06 -8.50
N THR A 122 -11.44 -10.60 -9.62
CA THR A 122 -10.23 -11.42 -9.70
C THR A 122 -9.19 -10.68 -10.56
N ILE A 123 -7.97 -10.56 -10.03
CA ILE A 123 -6.82 -9.94 -10.69
C ILE A 123 -5.81 -11.05 -10.99
N THR A 124 -5.50 -11.24 -12.27
CA THR A 124 -4.51 -12.23 -12.73
C THR A 124 -3.36 -11.49 -13.39
N GLY A 125 -2.14 -11.63 -12.85
CA GLY A 125 -0.94 -11.10 -13.49
C GLY A 125 -0.62 -11.82 -14.79
N ILE A 126 0.02 -11.13 -15.73
CA ILE A 126 0.50 -11.72 -16.99
C ILE A 126 2.03 -11.70 -16.98
N SER A 127 2.64 -12.79 -17.47
CA SER A 127 4.09 -12.94 -17.60
C SER A 127 4.72 -11.78 -18.38
N GLN A 128 5.77 -11.19 -17.80
CA GLN A 128 6.54 -10.09 -18.39
C GLN A 128 7.20 -10.42 -19.75
N HIS A 129 7.22 -11.68 -20.16
CA HIS A 129 7.68 -12.08 -21.49
C HIS A 129 6.61 -11.97 -22.58
N TRP A 130 5.33 -11.85 -22.22
CA TRP A 130 4.29 -11.51 -23.19
C TRP A 130 4.52 -10.10 -23.73
N THR A 131 4.30 -9.93 -25.04
CA THR A 131 4.41 -8.63 -25.70
C THR A 131 3.16 -8.50 -26.59
N PRO A 132 2.17 -7.67 -26.20
CA PRO A 132 0.85 -7.66 -26.82
C PRO A 132 0.85 -7.45 -28.35
N ASP A 133 1.75 -6.61 -28.85
CA ASP A 133 1.86 -6.28 -30.28
C ASP A 133 2.43 -7.43 -31.14
N LEU A 134 3.05 -8.43 -30.52
CA LEU A 134 3.76 -9.51 -31.21
C LEU A 134 3.03 -10.85 -31.18
N THR A 135 2.21 -11.11 -30.16
CA THR A 135 1.62 -12.44 -29.90
C THR A 135 0.28 -12.35 -29.20
N ASN A 136 -0.68 -13.18 -29.60
CA ASN A 136 -1.89 -13.42 -28.79
C ASN A 136 -1.49 -13.93 -27.39
N LEU A 137 -2.24 -13.53 -26.37
CA LEU A 137 -2.05 -14.04 -25.01
C LEU A 137 -2.30 -15.57 -24.97
N MET A 138 -1.46 -16.29 -24.23
CA MET A 138 -1.59 -17.74 -24.02
C MET A 138 -1.94 -18.03 -22.56
N THR A 139 -2.76 -19.05 -22.29
CA THR A 139 -3.19 -19.39 -20.92
C THR A 139 -2.01 -19.65 -19.98
N ARG A 140 -0.92 -20.26 -20.49
CA ARG A 140 0.34 -20.50 -19.74
C ARG A 140 1.13 -19.24 -19.35
N GLN A 141 0.73 -18.05 -19.84
CA GLN A 141 1.34 -16.77 -19.48
C GLN A 141 0.57 -16.07 -18.34
N LEU A 142 -0.59 -16.59 -17.95
CA LEU A 142 -1.26 -16.16 -16.73
C LEU A 142 -0.47 -16.64 -15.50
N LEU A 143 -0.35 -15.78 -14.51
CA LEU A 143 0.44 -16.01 -13.31
C LEU A 143 -0.45 -16.45 -12.15
N GLU A 144 0.12 -17.31 -11.31
CA GLU A 144 -0.40 -17.67 -9.99
C GLU A 144 0.56 -17.17 -8.89
N PRO A 145 0.09 -16.93 -7.65
CA PRO A 145 -1.31 -16.90 -7.27
C PRO A 145 -2.05 -15.71 -7.90
N ILE A 146 -3.37 -15.84 -8.05
CA ILE A 146 -4.27 -14.76 -8.47
C ILE A 146 -4.80 -13.99 -7.25
N GLY A 147 -4.94 -12.68 -7.38
CA GLY A 147 -5.64 -11.88 -6.37
C GLY A 147 -7.15 -12.03 -6.53
N THR A 148 -7.90 -12.29 -5.45
CA THR A 148 -9.37 -12.31 -5.49
C THR A 148 -9.97 -11.63 -4.27
N PHE A 149 -10.89 -10.69 -4.52
CA PHE A 149 -11.62 -9.90 -3.53
C PHE A 149 -13.12 -10.01 -3.77
N TRP A 150 -13.93 -10.13 -2.72
CA TRP A 150 -15.38 -10.19 -2.87
C TRP A 150 -16.19 -9.71 -1.66
N ARG A 151 -17.43 -9.31 -1.93
CA ARG A 151 -18.54 -9.16 -0.98
C ARG A 151 -19.75 -9.90 -1.57
N ASN A 152 -20.38 -10.78 -0.80
CA ASN A 152 -21.57 -11.52 -1.24
C ASN A 152 -22.79 -10.57 -1.29
N ALA A 153 -23.86 -10.96 -1.99
CA ALA A 153 -25.08 -10.15 -2.06
C ALA A 153 -25.82 -10.05 -0.72
N GLU A 154 -25.61 -11.02 0.17
CA GLU A 154 -26.18 -11.11 1.51
C GLU A 154 -25.33 -10.43 2.60
N ASP A 155 -24.08 -10.05 2.29
CA ASP A 155 -23.23 -9.31 3.22
C ASP A 155 -23.69 -7.83 3.26
N PRO A 156 -23.76 -7.19 4.45
CA PRO A 156 -24.01 -5.76 4.55
C PRO A 156 -22.98 -4.94 3.77
N GLU A 157 -23.38 -3.80 3.18
CA GLU A 157 -22.46 -2.97 2.38
C GLU A 157 -21.27 -2.42 3.21
N GLU A 158 -21.46 -2.21 4.51
CA GLU A 158 -20.40 -1.84 5.45
C GLU A 158 -19.47 -3.00 5.85
N SER A 159 -19.72 -4.23 5.42
CA SER A 159 -18.85 -5.36 5.74
C SER A 159 -17.45 -5.14 5.16
N PRO A 160 -16.37 -5.61 5.83
CA PRO A 160 -15.08 -5.71 5.17
C PRO A 160 -15.19 -6.63 3.96
N LEU A 161 -14.35 -6.40 2.96
CA LEU A 161 -14.19 -7.32 1.84
C LEU A 161 -13.50 -8.59 2.29
N LYS A 162 -13.88 -9.70 1.66
CA LYS A 162 -13.22 -11.00 1.81
C LYS A 162 -12.12 -11.11 0.75
N TRP A 163 -10.97 -11.64 1.12
CA TRP A 163 -9.86 -11.95 0.22
C TRP A 163 -9.05 -13.12 0.77
N LEU A 164 -8.19 -13.72 -0.06
CA LEU A 164 -7.27 -14.79 0.34
C LEU A 164 -5.94 -14.16 0.76
N GLU A 165 -5.72 -13.99 2.07
CA GLU A 165 -4.60 -13.18 2.59
C GLU A 165 -3.22 -13.67 2.15
N ALA A 166 -2.98 -14.99 2.19
CA ALA A 166 -1.71 -15.59 1.76
C ALA A 166 -1.46 -15.36 0.25
N ASP A 167 -2.44 -15.71 -0.59
CA ASP A 167 -2.38 -15.54 -2.04
C ASP A 167 -2.17 -14.06 -2.42
N MET A 168 -2.84 -13.13 -1.73
CA MET A 168 -2.67 -11.69 -1.95
C MET A 168 -1.27 -11.19 -1.56
N GLN A 169 -0.69 -11.71 -0.48
CA GLN A 169 0.66 -11.37 -0.04
C GLN A 169 1.71 -11.88 -1.05
N GLU A 170 1.66 -13.17 -1.39
CA GLU A 170 2.58 -13.78 -2.38
C GLU A 170 2.42 -13.13 -3.76
N PHE A 171 1.19 -12.82 -4.19
CA PHE A 171 0.96 -12.13 -5.47
C PHE A 171 1.60 -10.74 -5.48
N GLY A 172 1.51 -9.98 -4.38
CA GLY A 172 2.17 -8.68 -4.25
C GLY A 172 3.69 -8.76 -4.34
N GLU A 173 4.29 -9.71 -3.63
CA GLU A 173 5.74 -10.00 -3.67
C GLU A 173 6.19 -10.43 -5.07
N ARG A 174 5.40 -11.26 -5.75
CA ARG A 174 5.66 -11.70 -7.12
C ARG A 174 5.59 -10.56 -8.14
N ILE A 175 4.70 -9.58 -7.95
CA ILE A 175 4.66 -8.36 -8.78
C ILE A 175 5.94 -7.52 -8.57
N ALA A 176 6.43 -7.41 -7.33
CA ALA A 176 7.64 -6.68 -7.00
C ALA A 176 8.87 -7.27 -7.74
N GLU A 177 9.06 -8.59 -7.67
CA GLU A 177 10.15 -9.27 -8.39
C GLU A 177 9.99 -9.17 -9.91
N LEU A 178 8.76 -9.19 -10.43
CA LEU A 178 8.51 -9.00 -11.87
C LEU A 178 8.72 -7.55 -12.36
N ALA A 179 8.72 -6.55 -11.48
CA ALA A 179 9.06 -5.17 -11.85
C ALA A 179 10.52 -5.04 -12.32
N LYS A 180 11.42 -5.89 -11.81
CA LYS A 180 12.83 -5.98 -12.23
C LYS A 180 12.99 -6.34 -13.71
N VAL A 181 12.01 -7.05 -14.29
CA VAL A 181 12.05 -7.51 -15.69
C VAL A 181 11.67 -6.39 -16.68
N ARG A 182 10.59 -5.63 -16.43
CA ARG A 182 10.09 -4.56 -17.31
C ARG A 182 9.34 -3.48 -16.52
N LYS A 183 9.45 -2.23 -16.98
CA LYS A 183 8.76 -1.04 -16.41
C LYS A 183 7.23 -1.02 -16.57
N VAL A 184 6.65 -1.93 -17.34
CA VAL A 184 5.19 -2.07 -17.49
C VAL A 184 4.85 -3.54 -17.36
N MET A 185 3.86 -3.87 -16.53
CA MET A 185 3.30 -5.22 -16.40
C MET A 185 1.80 -5.18 -16.67
N TYR A 186 1.29 -6.20 -17.37
CA TYR A 186 -0.13 -6.34 -17.71
C TYR A 186 -0.86 -7.34 -16.81
N PHE A 187 -2.16 -7.11 -16.64
CA PHE A 187 -3.05 -7.85 -15.77
C PHE A 187 -4.40 -8.05 -16.46
N LEU A 188 -5.08 -9.17 -16.18
CA LEU A 188 -6.51 -9.32 -16.46
C LEU A 188 -7.29 -9.04 -15.17
N PHE A 189 -8.25 -8.12 -15.23
CA PHE A 189 -9.25 -7.93 -14.18
C PHE A 189 -10.55 -8.57 -14.65
N ALA A 190 -11.08 -9.53 -13.89
CA ALA A 190 -12.36 -10.18 -14.14
C ALA A 190 -13.40 -9.68 -13.13
N PHE A 191 -14.44 -9.03 -13.64
CA PHE A 191 -15.53 -8.46 -12.83
C PHE A 191 -16.74 -9.41 -12.82
N LYS A 192 -17.15 -9.88 -11.65
CA LYS A 192 -18.24 -10.83 -11.48
C LYS A 192 -19.21 -10.40 -10.39
N ASP A 193 -20.40 -11.00 -10.45
CA ASP A 193 -21.39 -10.99 -9.37
C ASP A 193 -21.84 -9.58 -8.96
N GLY A 194 -21.85 -8.62 -9.89
CA GLY A 194 -22.25 -7.22 -9.66
C GLY A 194 -21.08 -6.21 -9.58
N SER A 195 -19.83 -6.66 -9.53
CA SER A 195 -18.68 -5.76 -9.64
C SER A 195 -18.49 -5.21 -11.06
N THR A 196 -17.87 -4.04 -11.16
CA THR A 196 -17.55 -3.30 -12.37
C THR A 196 -16.26 -2.50 -12.15
N ALA A 197 -15.70 -1.88 -13.20
CA ALA A 197 -14.59 -0.95 -13.04
C ALA A 197 -14.98 0.32 -12.23
N ALA A 198 -16.25 0.74 -12.30
CA ALA A 198 -16.71 2.01 -11.71
C ALA A 198 -16.95 1.97 -10.19
N ASN A 199 -17.18 0.78 -9.61
CA ASN A 199 -17.30 0.59 -8.16
C ASN A 199 -16.02 0.04 -7.52
N LEU A 200 -14.93 -0.11 -8.26
CA LEU A 200 -13.65 -0.63 -7.80
C LEU A 200 -12.62 0.50 -7.58
N SER A 201 -11.91 0.46 -6.45
CA SER A 201 -10.60 1.09 -6.31
C SER A 201 -9.56 0.03 -5.94
N CYS A 202 -8.47 -0.04 -6.69
CA CYS A 202 -7.38 -0.98 -6.46
C CYS A 202 -6.04 -0.31 -6.75
N THR A 203 -5.18 -0.25 -5.73
CA THR A 203 -3.81 0.25 -5.84
C THR A 203 -2.87 -0.64 -5.03
N ILE A 204 -1.57 -0.57 -5.33
CA ILE A 204 -0.55 -1.40 -4.68
C ILE A 204 0.58 -0.50 -4.15
N GLU A 205 0.99 -0.74 -2.91
CA GLU A 205 2.07 -0.01 -2.25
C GLU A 205 3.38 -0.82 -2.30
N PHE A 206 4.45 -0.15 -2.74
CA PHE A 206 5.82 -0.61 -2.66
C PHE A 206 6.69 0.36 -1.87
N THR A 207 7.85 -0.11 -1.42
CA THR A 207 8.98 0.74 -1.04
C THR A 207 10.18 0.41 -1.94
N PRO A 208 10.90 1.40 -2.49
CA PRO A 208 12.13 1.14 -3.23
C PRO A 208 13.14 0.35 -2.38
N GLU A 209 13.82 -0.63 -2.99
CA GLU A 209 15.06 -1.16 -2.42
C GLU A 209 16.12 -0.03 -2.34
N LYS A 210 17.10 -0.16 -1.42
CA LYS A 210 18.09 0.89 -1.10
C LYS A 210 19.47 0.58 -1.65
#